data_AF-A0A8B9P720-F1
#
_entry.id   AF-A0A8B9P720-F1
#
_cell.length_a   1.000
_cell.length_b   1.000
_cell.length_c   1.000
_cell.angle_alpha   90.00
_cell.angle_beta   90.00
_cell.angle_gamma   90.00
#
_symmetry.space_group_name_H-M   'P 1'
#
loop_
_entity.id
_entity.type
_entity.pdbx_description
1 polymer ?
#
loop_
_entity_poly.entity_id
_entity_poly.type
_entity_poly.pdbx_seq_one_letter_code
_entity_poly.pdbx_strand_id
1 'polypeptide(L)'
;MAAAAAAATWRYRGDPEAEQPALLVQFSNGRLRRADDMHFTVYRDRDSANPRKRHRRILVSETERLSYVGNNFGSGVMKCNSLCRYFVGVLDKDSGQMEVYNAELFNMQPLLSDNLIADETEDYQNKSYREKMDLCIEAFGTSKQKRALNSRRMNAVGSDILNTAVTKAAANIIDARGITALIQDVAQDDVQNISIFLPPCHEDADKPENVYKFEDILSPGEYEALRVPAAVFINITPEEIIKKTEEKSHCSFVLEELKFLPLDEKSRDHKARCLWFLDILIKFSFLKVIKKKHPMGPECPHIISRKLMKNFTSLTYNNGSVQNLISASMKAKITAYVIALALHINNFQTDLTVLQNDMKLQESSKLFRKKPCCFGGLTCTFCF
;
A
#
# COMPACT_ATOMS: atom_id res chain seq x y z
N MET A 1 21.74 -86.37 27.64
CA MET A 1 20.55 -85.57 27.97
C MET A 1 20.93 -84.63 29.11
N ALA A 2 21.33 -83.40 28.79
CA ALA A 2 21.67 -82.40 29.80
C ALA A 2 20.37 -81.94 30.49
N ALA A 3 20.35 -82.01 31.81
CA ALA A 3 19.25 -81.51 32.62
C ALA A 3 19.17 -79.99 32.46
N ALA A 4 18.07 -79.50 31.89
CA ALA A 4 17.81 -78.07 31.81
C ALA A 4 17.79 -77.49 33.23
N ALA A 5 18.57 -76.43 33.46
CA ALA A 5 18.67 -75.77 34.76
C ALA A 5 17.27 -75.35 35.25
N ALA A 6 16.90 -75.76 36.46
CA ALA A 6 15.59 -75.47 37.07
C ALA A 6 15.40 -73.98 37.43
N ALA A 7 16.47 -73.18 37.38
CA ALA A 7 16.44 -71.74 37.61
C ALA A 7 17.46 -71.05 36.70
N ALA A 8 17.03 -70.03 35.96
CA ALA A 8 17.90 -69.21 35.13
C ALA A 8 18.41 -67.99 35.91
N THR A 9 19.70 -67.70 35.82
CA THR A 9 20.30 -66.52 36.46
C THR A 9 20.52 -65.42 35.42
N TRP A 10 20.01 -64.22 35.69
CA TRP A 10 20.24 -63.05 34.84
C TRP A 10 21.57 -62.39 35.25
N ARG A 11 22.48 -62.20 34.29
CA ARG A 11 23.65 -61.31 34.41
C ARG A 11 23.51 -60.09 33.50
N TYR A 12 23.45 -58.90 34.09
CA TYR A 12 23.42 -57.64 33.34
C TYR A 12 24.82 -57.32 32.83
N ARG A 13 24.95 -57.22 31.49
CA ARG A 13 26.22 -56.92 30.80
C ARG A 13 26.35 -55.45 30.37
N GLY A 14 25.26 -54.69 30.43
CA GLY A 14 25.26 -53.28 29.99
C GLY A 14 25.16 -53.15 28.48
N ASP A 15 25.96 -52.28 27.88
CA ASP A 15 25.99 -52.06 26.44
C ASP A 15 26.87 -53.12 25.76
N PRO A 16 26.46 -53.74 24.64
CA PRO A 16 27.26 -54.73 23.92
C PRO A 16 28.61 -54.20 23.41
N GLU A 17 28.70 -52.91 23.10
CA GLU A 17 29.97 -52.18 22.90
C GLU A 17 29.99 -50.92 23.78
N ALA A 18 31.17 -50.34 24.02
CA ALA A 18 31.30 -49.12 24.81
C ALA A 18 30.37 -48.01 24.24
N GLU A 19 29.34 -47.66 25.02
CA GLU A 19 28.30 -46.68 24.69
C GLU A 19 27.37 -47.03 23.50
N GLN A 20 27.27 -48.30 23.09
CA GLN A 20 26.31 -48.72 22.05
C GLN A 20 25.34 -49.80 22.57
N PRO A 21 24.06 -49.47 22.80
CA PRO A 21 23.03 -50.46 23.11
C PRO A 21 22.67 -51.30 21.87
N ALA A 22 22.10 -52.48 22.10
CA ALA A 22 21.54 -53.31 21.04
C ALA A 22 20.40 -52.57 20.32
N LEU A 23 20.44 -52.52 18.99
CA LEU A 23 19.44 -51.81 18.20
C LEU A 23 18.30 -52.77 17.84
N LEU A 24 17.09 -52.45 18.29
CA LEU A 24 15.86 -53.13 17.89
C LEU A 24 15.17 -52.29 16.83
N VAL A 25 14.84 -52.89 15.70
CA VAL A 25 14.33 -52.16 14.54
C VAL A 25 12.95 -52.68 14.17
N GLN A 26 11.96 -51.78 14.13
CA GLN A 26 10.60 -52.08 13.70
C GLN A 26 10.28 -51.31 12.41
N PHE A 27 9.94 -52.02 11.35
CA PHE A 27 9.57 -51.41 10.07
C PHE A 27 8.07 -51.12 10.02
N SER A 28 7.70 -49.92 9.57
CA SER A 28 6.29 -49.53 9.39
C SER A 28 5.55 -50.43 8.41
N ASN A 29 6.26 -50.98 7.42
CA ASN A 29 5.71 -51.81 6.35
C ASN A 29 5.59 -53.30 6.72
N GLY A 30 5.80 -53.65 8.00
CA GLY A 30 5.76 -55.03 8.48
C GLY A 30 7.10 -55.75 8.36
N ARG A 31 7.08 -57.08 8.20
CA ARG A 31 8.29 -57.92 8.21
C ARG A 31 9.00 -57.88 6.86
N LEU A 32 10.31 -57.63 6.89
CA LEU A 32 11.17 -57.68 5.71
C LEU A 32 11.27 -59.10 5.14
N ARG A 33 11.23 -59.22 3.81
CA ARG A 33 11.35 -60.51 3.09
C ARG A 33 12.80 -60.95 2.90
N ARG A 34 13.73 -60.00 2.77
CA ARG A 34 15.18 -60.22 2.67
C ARG A 34 15.88 -59.32 3.67
N ALA A 35 16.21 -59.86 4.84
CA ALA A 35 16.88 -59.11 5.89
C ALA A 35 18.40 -59.07 5.70
N ASP A 36 18.96 -60.04 4.99
CA ASP A 36 20.41 -60.22 4.85
C ASP A 36 21.04 -59.21 3.87
N ASP A 37 20.25 -58.66 2.95
CA ASP A 37 20.68 -57.66 1.95
C ASP A 37 20.65 -56.22 2.50
N MET A 38 20.35 -56.02 3.79
CA MET A 38 20.17 -54.70 4.38
C MET A 38 21.37 -54.23 5.17
N HIS A 39 21.88 -53.05 4.80
CA HIS A 39 22.89 -52.34 5.55
C HIS A 39 22.27 -51.25 6.41
N PHE A 40 22.75 -51.15 7.64
CA PHE A 40 22.33 -50.14 8.61
C PHE A 40 23.50 -49.21 8.92
N THR A 41 23.27 -47.91 8.82
CA THR A 41 24.23 -46.89 9.23
C THR A 41 23.65 -46.11 10.40
N VAL A 42 24.42 -46.05 11.49
CA VAL A 42 24.05 -45.33 12.71
C VAL A 42 24.80 -44.01 12.76
N TYR A 43 24.05 -42.91 12.84
CA TYR A 43 24.59 -41.58 13.07
C TYR A 43 24.33 -41.16 14.51
N ARG A 44 25.33 -40.51 15.12
CA ARG A 44 25.25 -39.95 16.47
C ARG A 44 25.54 -38.46 16.43
N ASP A 45 24.92 -37.72 17.35
CA ASP A 45 25.23 -36.30 17.54
C ASP A 45 26.68 -36.14 18.04
N ARG A 46 27.38 -35.11 17.56
CA ARG A 46 28.76 -34.78 17.99
C ARG A 46 28.79 -34.05 19.33
N ASP A 47 27.69 -33.39 19.70
CA ASP A 47 27.56 -32.60 20.93
C ASP A 47 27.22 -33.50 22.14
N SER A 48 28.26 -34.14 22.69
CA SER A 48 28.16 -35.01 23.87
C SER A 48 28.13 -34.25 25.21
N ALA A 49 28.40 -32.93 25.19
CA ALA A 49 28.41 -32.10 26.38
C ALA A 49 27.00 -31.86 26.95
N ASN A 50 25.98 -31.84 26.08
CA ASN A 50 24.59 -31.67 26.50
C ASN A 50 23.92 -33.03 26.77
N PRO A 51 23.47 -33.33 28.01
CA PRO A 51 22.85 -34.61 28.36
C PRO A 51 21.64 -34.98 27.50
N ARG A 52 20.91 -33.99 26.98
CA ARG A 52 19.74 -34.19 26.11
C ARG A 52 20.07 -34.50 24.66
N LYS A 53 21.30 -34.23 24.23
CA LYS A 53 21.77 -34.49 22.86
C LYS A 53 22.68 -35.72 22.77
N ARG A 54 23.36 -36.06 23.86
CA ARG A 54 24.26 -37.22 23.97
C ARG A 54 23.65 -38.55 23.49
N HIS A 55 22.35 -38.74 23.71
CA HIS A 55 21.65 -39.99 23.34
C HIS A 55 20.90 -39.90 22.01
N ARG A 56 21.05 -38.82 21.23
CA ARG A 56 20.38 -38.68 19.94
C ARG A 56 21.09 -39.52 18.88
N ARG A 57 20.33 -40.42 18.27
CA ARG A 57 20.80 -41.32 17.21
C ARG A 57 19.81 -41.34 16.04
N ILE A 58 20.34 -41.49 14.84
CA ILE A 58 19.58 -41.70 13.61
C ILE A 58 20.06 -43.01 13.00
N LEU A 59 19.11 -43.89 12.68
CA LEU A 59 19.35 -45.13 11.97
C LEU A 59 18.88 -44.96 10.53
N VAL A 60 19.77 -45.19 9.58
CA VAL A 60 19.45 -45.14 8.14
C VAL A 60 19.71 -46.50 7.54
N SER A 61 18.81 -46.95 6.68
CA SER A 61 19.02 -48.14 5.87
C SER A 61 18.57 -47.88 4.44
N GLU A 62 19.43 -48.21 3.49
CA GLU A 62 19.15 -48.05 2.07
C GLU A 62 18.99 -49.43 1.43
N THR A 63 17.92 -49.57 0.64
CA THR A 63 17.68 -50.73 -0.22
C THR A 63 17.57 -50.27 -1.66
N GLU A 64 17.67 -51.18 -2.64
CA GLU A 64 17.59 -50.84 -4.08
C GLU A 64 16.37 -49.98 -4.47
N ARG A 65 15.27 -50.04 -3.70
CA ARG A 65 14.01 -49.38 -4.04
C ARG A 65 13.56 -48.31 -3.04
N LEU A 66 13.98 -48.40 -1.78
CA LEU A 66 13.47 -47.58 -0.69
C LEU A 66 14.58 -47.27 0.31
N SER A 67 14.61 -46.02 0.76
CA SER A 67 15.41 -45.60 1.91
C SER A 67 14.53 -45.58 3.15
N TYR A 68 15.02 -46.10 4.26
CA TYR A 68 14.35 -46.09 5.55
C TYR A 68 15.14 -45.25 6.54
N VAL A 69 14.42 -44.42 7.30
CA VAL A 69 14.99 -43.60 8.36
C VAL A 69 14.23 -43.84 9.66
N GLY A 70 14.97 -44.02 10.75
CA GLY A 70 14.45 -44.10 12.11
C GLY A 70 15.22 -43.17 13.03
N ASN A 71 14.52 -42.46 13.90
CA ASN A 71 15.10 -41.51 14.85
C ASN A 71 14.59 -41.79 16.27
N ASN A 72 15.44 -41.55 17.27
CA ASN A 72 15.07 -41.67 18.69
C ASN A 72 14.77 -40.31 19.36
N PHE A 73 14.76 -39.22 18.58
CA PHE A 73 14.46 -37.86 19.03
C PHE A 73 13.52 -37.14 18.05
N GLY A 74 12.77 -36.14 18.54
CA GLY A 74 11.88 -35.29 17.74
C GLY A 74 10.39 -35.52 18.02
N SER A 75 9.53 -34.72 17.38
CA SER A 75 8.08 -34.72 17.62
C SER A 75 7.35 -35.97 17.09
N GLY A 76 7.98 -36.74 16.20
CA GLY A 76 7.40 -37.95 15.60
C GLY A 76 7.76 -39.25 16.32
N VAL A 77 8.57 -39.20 17.37
CA VAL A 77 9.05 -40.40 18.06
C VAL A 77 8.06 -40.85 19.12
N MET A 78 7.81 -42.16 19.18
CA MET A 78 6.98 -42.78 20.22
C MET A 78 7.56 -42.41 21.60
N LYS A 79 6.78 -41.69 22.41
CA LYS A 79 7.15 -41.26 23.78
C LYS A 79 7.49 -42.44 24.71
N CYS A 80 7.23 -43.66 24.28
CA CYS A 80 7.57 -44.93 24.92
C CYS A 80 9.05 -45.02 25.29
N ASN A 81 9.96 -44.56 24.43
CA ASN A 81 11.41 -44.66 24.66
C ASN A 81 11.91 -43.80 25.82
N SER A 82 11.18 -42.73 26.20
CA SER A 82 11.53 -41.92 27.38
C SER A 82 11.03 -42.49 28.71
N LEU A 83 10.03 -43.38 28.67
CA LEU A 83 9.36 -43.92 29.86
C LEU A 83 9.69 -45.39 30.11
N CYS A 84 10.16 -46.12 29.10
CA CYS A 84 10.50 -47.54 29.17
C CYS A 84 11.95 -47.78 28.77
N ARG A 85 12.67 -48.63 29.51
CA ARG A 85 13.99 -49.14 29.12
C ARG A 85 13.82 -50.54 28.55
N TYR A 86 14.36 -50.77 27.37
CA TYR A 86 14.32 -52.07 26.72
C TYR A 86 15.63 -52.82 26.95
N PHE A 87 15.53 -54.14 27.01
CA PHE A 87 16.66 -55.02 27.19
C PHE A 87 16.54 -56.23 26.27
N VAL A 88 17.67 -56.69 25.74
CA VAL A 88 17.77 -57.92 24.95
C VAL A 88 18.50 -58.96 25.79
N GLY A 89 17.82 -60.07 26.07
CA GLY A 89 18.38 -61.20 26.79
C GLY A 89 18.76 -62.33 25.86
N VAL A 90 20.01 -62.81 25.96
CA VAL A 90 20.50 -64.02 25.31
C VAL A 90 20.62 -65.09 26.38
N LEU A 91 19.77 -66.12 26.29
CA LEU A 91 19.76 -67.24 27.24
C LEU A 91 20.53 -68.42 26.65
N ASP A 92 21.59 -68.81 27.34
CA ASP A 92 22.24 -70.09 27.10
C ASP A 92 21.48 -71.20 27.85
N LYS A 93 20.90 -72.13 27.09
CA LYS A 93 20.04 -73.19 27.61
C LYS A 93 20.82 -74.26 28.36
N ASP A 94 22.10 -74.46 28.01
CA ASP A 94 22.94 -75.50 28.61
C ASP A 94 23.52 -75.05 29.95
N SER A 95 23.90 -73.77 30.07
CA SER A 95 24.40 -73.19 31.33
C SER A 95 23.32 -72.55 32.22
N GLY A 96 22.13 -72.28 31.69
CA GLY A 96 21.06 -71.58 32.40
C GLY A 96 21.39 -70.11 32.72
N GLN A 97 22.39 -69.51 32.07
CA GLN A 97 22.77 -68.12 32.25
C GLN A 97 22.15 -67.25 31.15
N MET A 98 21.48 -66.17 31.58
CA MET A 98 20.92 -65.16 30.67
C MET A 98 21.77 -63.90 30.72
N GLU A 99 22.42 -63.58 29.61
CA GLU A 99 23.14 -62.33 29.44
C GLU A 99 22.19 -61.27 28.91
N VAL A 100 22.12 -60.12 29.59
CA VAL A 100 21.19 -59.07 29.20
C VAL A 100 21.89 -57.75 28.90
N TYR A 101 21.51 -57.20 27.76
CA TYR A 101 22.07 -56.01 27.15
C TYR A 101 21.03 -54.90 27.10
N ASN A 102 21.48 -53.65 27.23
CA ASN A 102 20.61 -52.50 26.96
C ASN A 102 20.18 -52.51 25.49
N ALA A 103 18.93 -52.13 25.23
CA ALA A 103 18.42 -52.02 23.89
C ALA A 103 17.70 -50.70 23.64
N GLU A 104 17.85 -50.17 22.42
CA GLU A 104 17.12 -49.01 21.92
C GLU A 104 16.21 -49.43 20.77
N LEU A 105 14.94 -49.02 20.82
CA LEU A 105 13.95 -49.33 19.79
C LEU A 105 13.87 -48.19 18.76
N PHE A 106 14.05 -48.52 17.48
CA PHE A 106 13.93 -47.62 16.34
C PHE A 106 12.76 -48.03 15.44
N ASN A 107 11.84 -47.09 15.20
CA ASN A 107 10.79 -47.26 14.21
C ASN A 107 11.27 -46.71 12.87
N MET A 108 11.43 -47.59 11.89
CA MET A 108 11.89 -47.25 10.55
C MET A 108 10.70 -46.89 9.66
N GLN A 109 10.75 -45.68 9.09
CA GLN A 109 9.76 -45.19 8.14
C GLN A 109 10.38 -45.05 6.74
N PRO A 110 9.66 -45.43 5.67
CA PRO A 110 10.14 -45.27 4.31
C PRO A 110 10.16 -43.79 3.93
N LEU A 111 11.32 -43.31 3.48
CA LEU A 111 11.45 -42.02 2.84
C LEU A 111 11.02 -42.18 1.37
N LEU A 112 9.79 -41.75 1.07
CA LEU A 112 9.30 -41.67 -0.30
C LEU A 112 9.86 -40.40 -0.92
N SER A 113 10.55 -40.52 -2.06
CA SER A 113 11.23 -39.42 -2.75
C SER A 113 10.29 -38.25 -3.12
N ASP A 114 8.98 -38.50 -3.22
CA ASP A 114 7.95 -37.49 -3.47
C ASP A 114 7.59 -36.64 -2.22
N ASN A 115 8.03 -37.03 -1.03
CA ASN A 115 7.75 -36.32 0.22
C ASN A 115 8.92 -35.43 0.67
N LEU A 116 9.73 -34.92 -0.27
CA LEU A 116 10.57 -33.75 -0.03
C LEU A 116 9.69 -32.49 0.10
N ILE A 117 8.67 -32.53 0.96
CA ILE A 117 8.06 -31.33 1.50
C ILE A 117 9.15 -30.77 2.40
N ALA A 118 9.81 -29.73 1.90
CA ALA A 118 10.77 -28.95 2.66
C ALA A 118 10.20 -28.71 4.06
N ASP A 119 11.02 -28.94 5.08
CA ASP A 119 10.63 -28.83 6.49
C ASP A 119 10.02 -27.43 6.74
N GLU A 120 8.70 -27.31 6.67
CA GLU A 120 7.98 -26.04 6.83
C GLU A 120 8.25 -25.41 8.21
N THR A 121 8.78 -26.21 9.14
CA THR A 121 9.17 -25.81 10.48
C THR A 121 10.35 -24.84 10.52
N GLU A 122 11.37 -25.00 9.66
CA GLU A 122 12.47 -24.01 9.59
C GLU A 122 11.97 -22.67 9.04
N ASP A 123 11.11 -22.74 8.03
CA ASP A 123 10.50 -21.58 7.41
C ASP A 123 9.52 -20.87 8.36
N TYR A 124 8.84 -21.62 9.24
CA TYR A 124 8.02 -21.04 10.31
C TYR A 124 8.85 -20.33 11.37
N GLN A 125 10.04 -20.81 11.74
CA GLN A 125 10.86 -20.15 12.75
C GLN A 125 11.41 -18.80 12.27
N ASN A 126 11.80 -18.72 10.99
CA ASN A 126 12.34 -17.50 10.38
C ASN A 126 11.29 -16.43 10.06
N LYS A 127 9.99 -16.76 10.11
CA LYS A 127 8.91 -15.81 9.87
C LYS A 127 8.78 -14.78 11.00
N SER A 128 8.58 -13.52 10.60
CA SER A 128 8.31 -12.39 11.49
C SER A 128 7.03 -12.63 12.29
N TYR A 129 6.92 -12.01 13.47
CA TYR A 129 5.72 -12.08 14.31
C TYR A 129 4.44 -11.71 13.54
N ARG A 130 4.55 -10.75 12.62
CA ARG A 130 3.42 -10.34 11.76
C ARG A 130 3.02 -11.42 10.77
N GLU A 131 3.98 -12.11 10.17
CA GLU A 131 3.73 -13.18 9.21
C GLU A 131 3.10 -14.40 9.89
N LYS A 132 3.57 -14.73 11.10
CA LYS A 132 2.96 -15.76 11.95
C LYS A 132 1.51 -15.41 12.29
N MET A 133 1.23 -14.15 12.62
CA MET A 133 -0.14 -13.69 12.89
C MET A 133 -1.03 -13.75 11.64
N ASP A 134 -0.50 -13.37 10.48
CA ASP A 134 -1.21 -13.42 9.21
C ASP A 134 -1.55 -14.87 8.80
N LEU A 135 -0.64 -15.82 9.02
CA LEU A 135 -0.89 -17.26 8.83
C LEU A 135 -1.99 -17.77 9.78
N CYS A 136 -1.99 -17.34 11.04
CA CYS A 136 -3.05 -17.67 11.99
C CYS A 136 -4.41 -17.10 11.56
N ILE A 137 -4.45 -15.88 11.03
CA ILE A 137 -5.69 -15.27 10.51
C ILE A 137 -6.16 -16.01 9.25
N GLU A 138 -5.24 -16.44 8.39
CA GLU A 138 -5.54 -17.19 7.18
C GLU A 138 -6.11 -18.58 7.48
N ALA A 139 -5.53 -19.30 8.45
CA ALA A 139 -6.01 -20.60 8.89
C ALA A 139 -7.30 -20.50 9.73
N PHE A 140 -7.28 -19.72 10.82
CA PHE A 140 -8.31 -19.74 11.88
C PHE A 140 -9.11 -18.44 12.02
N GLY A 141 -8.79 -17.39 11.26
CA GLY A 141 -9.48 -16.11 11.38
C GLY A 141 -10.95 -16.14 10.94
N THR A 142 -11.74 -15.22 11.47
CA THR A 142 -13.13 -15.00 11.02
C THR A 142 -13.17 -14.48 9.58
N SER A 143 -14.28 -14.67 8.87
CA SER A 143 -14.46 -14.16 7.49
C SER A 143 -14.13 -12.67 7.35
N LYS A 144 -14.46 -11.86 8.37
CA LYS A 144 -14.12 -10.43 8.43
C LYS A 144 -12.60 -10.20 8.50
N GLN A 145 -11.88 -10.98 9.32
CA GLN A 145 -10.43 -10.87 9.44
C GLN A 145 -9.71 -11.36 8.18
N LYS A 146 -10.16 -12.47 7.58
CA LYS A 146 -9.63 -12.97 6.30
C LYS A 146 -9.80 -11.96 5.17
N ARG A 147 -10.97 -11.29 5.08
CA ARG A 147 -11.20 -10.22 4.09
C ARG A 147 -10.27 -9.03 4.30
N ALA A 148 -10.06 -8.61 5.55
CA ALA A 148 -9.16 -7.51 5.86
C ALA A 148 -7.70 -7.84 5.51
N LEU A 149 -7.26 -9.08 5.77
CA LEU A 149 -5.93 -9.58 5.41
C LEU A 149 -5.74 -9.63 3.89
N ASN A 150 -6.71 -10.17 3.15
CA ASN A 150 -6.65 -10.19 1.68
C ASN A 150 -6.60 -8.79 1.07
N SER A 151 -7.36 -7.83 1.62
CA SER A 151 -7.29 -6.43 1.17
C SER A 151 -5.90 -5.82 1.40
N ARG A 152 -5.26 -6.09 2.55
CA ARG A 152 -3.90 -5.62 2.83
C ARG A 152 -2.89 -6.21 1.84
N ARG A 153 -2.95 -7.53 1.59
CA ARG A 153 -2.08 -8.22 0.61
C ARG A 153 -2.26 -7.63 -0.80
N MET A 154 -3.50 -7.43 -1.25
CA MET A 154 -3.77 -6.83 -2.57
C MET A 154 -3.20 -5.42 -2.72
N ASN A 155 -3.31 -4.59 -1.68
CA ASN A 155 -2.78 -3.22 -1.73
C ASN A 155 -1.23 -3.19 -1.74
N ALA A 156 -0.58 -4.13 -1.05
CA ALA A 156 0.89 -4.26 -1.05
C ALA A 156 1.44 -4.74 -2.41
N VAL A 157 0.80 -5.73 -3.03
CA VAL A 157 1.20 -6.20 -4.38
C VAL A 157 1.03 -5.07 -5.41
N GLY A 158 0.00 -4.24 -5.26
CA GLY A 158 -0.19 -3.05 -6.08
C GLY A 158 0.96 -2.05 -5.96
N SER A 159 1.51 -1.82 -4.75
CA SER A 159 2.63 -0.90 -4.56
C SER A 159 3.94 -1.44 -5.12
N ASP A 160 4.22 -2.74 -5.01
CA ASP A 160 5.49 -3.30 -5.46
C ASP A 160 5.58 -3.37 -6.99
N ILE A 161 4.48 -3.75 -7.66
CA ILE A 161 4.40 -3.72 -9.13
C ILE A 161 4.51 -2.28 -9.64
N LEU A 162 3.87 -1.33 -8.96
CA LEU A 162 3.90 0.08 -9.34
C LEU A 162 5.30 0.69 -9.07
N ASN A 163 5.94 0.38 -7.96
CA ASN A 163 7.32 0.79 -7.66
C ASN A 163 8.33 0.18 -8.64
N THR A 164 8.16 -1.09 -9.03
CA THR A 164 9.00 -1.76 -10.02
C THR A 164 8.80 -1.17 -11.42
N ALA A 165 7.55 -0.87 -11.80
CA ALA A 165 7.25 -0.20 -13.05
C ALA A 165 7.79 1.23 -13.09
N VAL A 166 7.69 1.97 -11.97
CA VAL A 166 8.23 3.33 -11.83
C VAL A 166 9.76 3.34 -11.84
N THR A 167 10.42 2.42 -11.15
CA THR A 167 11.89 2.29 -11.19
C THR A 167 12.38 1.87 -12.58
N LYS A 168 11.67 0.97 -13.27
CA LYS A 168 11.98 0.59 -14.64
C LYS A 168 11.75 1.74 -15.63
N ALA A 169 10.69 2.52 -15.45
CA ALA A 169 10.45 3.72 -16.24
C ALA A 169 11.51 4.80 -15.98
N ALA A 170 11.88 5.02 -14.71
CA ALA A 170 12.93 5.96 -14.33
C ALA A 170 14.29 5.54 -14.90
N ALA A 171 14.65 4.25 -14.83
CA ALA A 171 15.87 3.72 -15.43
C ALA A 171 15.89 3.92 -16.95
N ASN A 172 14.79 3.59 -17.64
CA ASN A 172 14.67 3.80 -19.08
C ASN A 172 14.74 5.30 -19.48
N ILE A 173 14.22 6.20 -18.65
CA ILE A 173 14.31 7.65 -18.89
C ILE A 173 15.72 8.18 -18.65
N ILE A 174 16.41 7.67 -17.62
CA ILE A 174 17.81 8.00 -17.31
C ILE A 174 18.73 7.53 -18.44
N ASP A 175 18.54 6.30 -18.92
CA ASP A 175 19.31 5.73 -20.04
C ASP A 175 19.03 6.43 -21.38
N ALA A 176 17.79 6.88 -21.60
CA ALA A 176 17.40 7.55 -22.85
C ALA A 176 17.77 9.03 -22.93
N ARG A 177 17.88 9.74 -21.80
CA ARG A 177 18.06 11.22 -21.78
C ARG A 177 19.32 11.72 -21.08
N GLY A 178 19.99 10.91 -20.27
CA GLY A 178 21.22 11.29 -19.58
C GLY A 178 21.00 12.26 -18.40
N ILE A 179 21.87 12.14 -17.39
CA ILE A 179 21.78 12.84 -16.10
C ILE A 179 21.86 14.38 -16.27
N THR A 180 22.60 14.86 -17.27
CA THR A 180 22.79 16.30 -17.54
C THR A 180 21.56 16.97 -18.15
N ALA A 181 20.80 16.28 -19.02
CA ALA A 181 19.54 16.80 -19.53
C ALA A 181 18.46 16.82 -18.44
N LEU A 182 18.48 15.81 -17.54
CA LEU A 182 17.57 15.74 -16.39
C LEU A 182 17.81 16.86 -15.36
N ILE A 183 19.06 17.29 -15.12
CA ILE A 183 19.34 18.41 -14.21
C ILE A 183 18.86 19.75 -14.80
N GLN A 184 18.95 19.91 -16.12
CA GLN A 184 18.42 21.08 -16.82
C GLN A 184 16.88 21.10 -16.83
N ASP A 185 16.26 19.92 -17.00
CA ASP A 185 14.82 19.74 -16.88
C ASP A 185 14.34 19.98 -15.44
N VAL A 186 15.05 19.54 -14.39
CA VAL A 186 14.69 19.80 -12.98
C VAL A 186 14.78 21.30 -12.64
N ALA A 187 15.75 22.02 -13.20
CA ALA A 187 15.83 23.48 -13.06
C ALA A 187 14.69 24.20 -13.80
N GLN A 188 14.15 23.61 -14.88
CA GLN A 188 12.91 24.06 -15.51
C GLN A 188 11.65 23.57 -14.76
N ASP A 189 11.69 22.42 -14.07
CA ASP A 189 10.54 21.79 -13.41
C ASP A 189 10.11 22.54 -12.13
N ASP A 190 11.02 23.28 -11.49
CA ASP A 190 10.68 24.24 -10.43
C ASP A 190 9.89 25.46 -10.96
N VAL A 191 10.05 25.80 -12.25
CA VAL A 191 9.25 26.83 -12.94
C VAL A 191 7.97 26.21 -13.51
N GLN A 192 8.01 24.96 -14.01
CA GLN A 192 6.84 24.25 -14.54
C GLN A 192 5.86 23.80 -13.45
N ASN A 193 6.31 23.48 -12.24
CA ASN A 193 5.41 23.15 -11.13
C ASN A 193 4.47 24.31 -10.77
N ILE A 194 4.87 25.56 -10.99
CA ILE A 194 4.00 26.74 -10.80
C ILE A 194 3.11 26.95 -12.04
N SER A 195 3.66 26.73 -13.25
CA SER A 195 2.93 26.80 -14.52
C SER A 195 1.74 25.83 -14.59
N ILE A 196 1.81 24.64 -13.98
CA ILE A 196 0.70 23.67 -13.92
C ILE A 196 -0.56 24.24 -13.22
N PHE A 197 -0.38 25.20 -12.30
CA PHE A 197 -1.47 25.77 -11.52
C PHE A 197 -2.00 27.09 -12.10
N LEU A 198 -1.26 27.76 -12.97
CA LEU A 198 -1.70 28.99 -13.60
C LEU A 198 -2.58 28.67 -14.82
N PRO A 199 -3.55 29.54 -15.19
CA PRO A 199 -4.12 29.51 -16.52
C PRO A 199 -3.01 29.65 -17.58
N PRO A 200 -3.24 29.19 -18.84
CA PRO A 200 -2.27 29.36 -19.92
C PRO A 200 -1.76 30.81 -20.00
N CYS A 201 -0.45 30.97 -19.84
CA CYS A 201 0.23 32.26 -19.86
C CYS A 201 0.79 32.51 -21.26
N HIS A 202 0.45 33.65 -21.86
CA HIS A 202 1.00 34.13 -23.14
C HIS A 202 1.99 35.24 -22.85
N GLU A 203 3.27 34.89 -22.70
CA GLU A 203 4.33 35.84 -22.31
C GLU A 203 4.59 36.91 -23.39
N ASP A 204 4.33 36.59 -24.66
CA ASP A 204 4.54 37.48 -25.80
C ASP A 204 3.40 38.50 -26.01
N ALA A 205 2.55 38.71 -25.00
CA ALA A 205 1.38 39.57 -25.11
C ALA A 205 1.71 41.07 -24.93
N ASP A 206 1.35 41.88 -25.93
CA ASP A 206 1.54 43.34 -25.90
C ASP A 206 0.67 44.08 -24.86
N LYS A 207 -0.41 43.43 -24.38
CA LYS A 207 -1.38 44.01 -23.44
C LYS A 207 -1.53 43.10 -22.22
N PRO A 208 -1.72 43.67 -21.01
CA PRO A 208 -1.93 42.88 -19.79
C PRO A 208 -3.12 41.93 -19.91
N GLU A 209 -4.16 42.32 -20.66
CA GLU A 209 -5.36 41.53 -20.89
C GLU A 209 -5.12 40.25 -21.70
N ASN A 210 -4.06 40.25 -22.49
CA ASN A 210 -3.71 39.17 -23.40
C ASN A 210 -2.72 38.18 -22.80
N VAL A 211 -2.10 38.51 -21.65
CA VAL A 211 -1.20 37.61 -20.92
C VAL A 211 -1.97 36.37 -20.44
N TYR A 212 -3.16 36.58 -19.89
CA TYR A 212 -4.11 35.52 -19.55
C TYR A 212 -5.40 35.75 -20.32
N LYS A 213 -5.53 35.16 -21.51
CA LYS A 213 -6.71 35.41 -22.36
C LYS A 213 -7.98 34.93 -21.68
N PHE A 214 -9.06 35.71 -21.82
CA PHE A 214 -10.35 35.35 -21.25
C PHE A 214 -10.86 33.99 -21.78
N GLU A 215 -10.64 33.71 -23.07
CA GLU A 215 -11.06 32.48 -23.74
C GLU A 215 -10.41 31.21 -23.16
N ASP A 216 -9.20 31.34 -22.60
CA ASP A 216 -8.49 30.22 -21.95
C ASP A 216 -9.03 29.93 -20.54
N ILE A 217 -9.63 30.95 -19.90
CA ILE A 217 -10.31 30.81 -18.61
C ILE A 217 -11.73 30.27 -18.83
N LEU A 218 -12.49 30.90 -19.72
CA LEU A 218 -13.86 30.57 -20.10
C LEU A 218 -13.97 30.51 -21.63
N SER A 219 -14.14 29.30 -22.17
CA SER A 219 -14.37 29.14 -23.61
C SER A 219 -15.71 29.75 -24.02
N PRO A 220 -15.90 30.15 -25.29
CA PRO A 220 -17.14 30.79 -25.74
C PRO A 220 -18.41 29.97 -25.45
N GLY A 221 -18.35 28.64 -25.57
CA GLY A 221 -19.48 27.76 -25.26
C GLY A 221 -19.78 27.65 -23.77
N GLU A 222 -18.75 27.73 -22.91
CA GLU A 222 -18.93 27.79 -21.45
C GLU A 222 -19.50 29.14 -21.04
N TYR A 223 -18.99 30.24 -21.62
CA TYR A 223 -19.45 31.59 -21.36
C TYR A 223 -20.93 31.79 -21.73
N GLU A 224 -21.40 31.21 -22.84
CA GLU A 224 -22.82 31.29 -23.20
C GLU A 224 -23.70 30.46 -22.26
N ALA A 225 -23.22 29.33 -21.75
CA ALA A 225 -23.95 28.52 -20.77
C ALA A 225 -24.18 29.27 -19.44
N LEU A 226 -23.38 30.30 -19.14
CA LEU A 226 -23.52 31.12 -17.92
C LEU A 226 -24.67 32.14 -18.00
N ARG A 227 -25.26 32.39 -19.17
CA ARG A 227 -26.30 33.41 -19.36
C ARG A 227 -27.51 33.21 -18.44
N VAL A 228 -28.05 32.00 -18.40
CA VAL A 228 -29.23 31.66 -17.60
C VAL A 228 -28.95 31.77 -16.10
N PRO A 229 -27.92 31.13 -15.54
CA PRO A 229 -27.68 31.20 -14.10
C PRO A 229 -27.22 32.59 -13.63
N ALA A 230 -26.53 33.36 -14.49
CA ALA A 230 -26.10 34.72 -14.15
C ALA A 230 -27.25 35.75 -14.17
N ALA A 231 -28.38 35.46 -14.79
CA ALA A 231 -29.54 36.35 -14.82
C ALA A 231 -30.05 36.70 -13.40
N VAL A 232 -29.83 35.81 -12.43
CA VAL A 232 -30.14 36.05 -11.01
C VAL A 232 -29.34 37.24 -10.45
N PHE A 233 -28.13 37.47 -10.94
CA PHE A 233 -27.28 38.59 -10.52
C PHE A 233 -27.58 39.89 -11.26
N ILE A 234 -28.11 39.81 -12.48
CA ILE A 234 -28.50 40.99 -13.26
C ILE A 234 -29.71 41.69 -12.63
N ASN A 235 -30.67 40.90 -12.12
CA ASN A 235 -31.94 41.39 -11.58
C ASN A 235 -31.93 41.55 -10.06
N ILE A 236 -30.76 41.43 -9.42
CA ILE A 236 -30.67 41.40 -7.96
C ILE A 236 -31.00 42.78 -7.37
N THR A 237 -31.85 42.81 -6.35
CA THR A 237 -32.16 44.04 -5.62
C THR A 237 -31.16 44.26 -4.47
N PRO A 238 -30.92 45.51 -4.03
CA PRO A 238 -30.02 45.77 -2.89
C PRO A 238 -30.49 45.09 -1.60
N GLU A 239 -31.79 44.90 -1.41
CA GLU A 239 -32.39 44.17 -0.30
C GLU A 239 -32.05 42.67 -0.36
N GLU A 240 -32.08 42.07 -1.54
CA GLU A 240 -31.65 40.69 -1.76
C GLU A 240 -30.14 40.50 -1.55
N ILE A 241 -29.32 41.49 -1.89
CA ILE A 241 -27.88 41.47 -1.59
C ILE A 241 -27.65 41.42 -0.07
N ILE A 242 -28.36 42.24 0.71
CA ILE A 242 -28.26 42.23 2.18
C ILE A 242 -28.66 40.86 2.73
N LYS A 243 -29.82 40.34 2.31
CA LYS A 243 -30.29 39.01 2.72
C LYS A 243 -29.27 37.91 2.39
N LYS A 244 -28.73 37.92 1.17
CA LYS A 244 -27.71 36.94 0.73
C LYS A 244 -26.39 37.06 1.49
N THR A 245 -26.07 38.25 1.97
CA THR A 245 -24.91 38.52 2.84
C THR A 245 -25.12 37.89 4.22
N GLU A 246 -26.30 38.05 4.80
CA GLU A 246 -26.68 37.44 6.09
C GLU A 246 -26.68 35.91 6.03
N GLU A 247 -27.20 35.35 4.94
CA GLU A 247 -27.24 33.91 4.70
C GLU A 247 -25.85 33.31 4.39
N LYS A 248 -24.81 34.14 4.20
CA LYS A 248 -23.46 33.74 3.72
C LYS A 248 -23.53 32.82 2.49
N SER A 249 -24.49 33.10 1.62
CA SER A 249 -24.82 32.26 0.47
C SER A 249 -23.82 32.41 -0.67
N HIS A 250 -23.11 33.53 -0.74
CA HIS A 250 -22.12 33.88 -1.77
C HIS A 250 -20.87 34.48 -1.14
N CYS A 251 -19.78 34.52 -1.92
CA CYS A 251 -18.51 35.11 -1.51
C CYS A 251 -18.62 36.63 -1.26
N SER A 252 -17.87 37.14 -0.28
CA SER A 252 -17.90 38.57 0.07
C SER A 252 -17.45 39.45 -1.10
N PHE A 253 -16.42 39.03 -1.85
CA PHE A 253 -15.97 39.71 -3.06
C PHE A 253 -17.11 39.86 -4.08
N VAL A 254 -17.90 38.81 -4.29
CA VAL A 254 -19.03 38.83 -5.25
C VAL A 254 -20.11 39.79 -4.78
N LEU A 255 -20.44 39.78 -3.49
CA LEU A 255 -21.46 40.66 -2.91
C LEU A 255 -21.05 42.14 -2.95
N GLU A 256 -19.77 42.44 -2.82
CA GLU A 256 -19.24 43.80 -2.97
C GLU A 256 -19.31 44.25 -4.44
N GLU A 257 -18.86 43.41 -5.37
CA GLU A 257 -18.87 43.74 -6.80
C GLU A 257 -20.28 43.86 -7.40
N LEU A 258 -21.27 43.14 -6.85
CA LEU A 258 -22.68 43.27 -7.26
C LEU A 258 -23.28 44.65 -6.94
N LYS A 259 -22.71 45.39 -5.98
CA LYS A 259 -23.14 46.78 -5.69
C LYS A 259 -22.67 47.76 -6.78
N PHE A 260 -21.63 47.40 -7.52
CA PHE A 260 -20.97 48.23 -8.53
C PHE A 260 -21.14 47.64 -9.93
N LEU A 261 -22.36 47.20 -10.26
CA LEU A 261 -22.69 46.73 -11.60
C LEU A 261 -22.76 47.91 -12.60
N PRO A 262 -22.18 47.76 -13.81
CA PRO A 262 -22.26 48.76 -14.87
C PRO A 262 -23.71 49.07 -15.28
N LEU A 263 -23.94 50.30 -15.76
CA LEU A 263 -25.22 50.70 -16.34
C LEU A 263 -25.45 50.11 -17.74
N ASP A 264 -24.36 49.88 -18.49
CA ASP A 264 -24.41 49.27 -19.82
C ASP A 264 -24.84 47.81 -19.76
N GLU A 265 -25.85 47.44 -20.55
CA GLU A 265 -26.48 46.12 -20.47
C GLU A 265 -25.51 44.98 -20.79
N LYS A 266 -24.65 45.15 -21.81
CA LYS A 266 -23.68 44.14 -22.23
C LYS A 266 -22.58 43.96 -21.18
N SER A 267 -22.05 45.07 -20.69
CA SER A 267 -21.00 45.07 -19.66
C SER A 267 -21.53 44.52 -18.33
N ARG A 268 -22.80 44.81 -18.00
CA ARG A 268 -23.48 44.26 -16.83
C ARG A 268 -23.68 42.75 -16.94
N ASP A 269 -24.16 42.25 -18.08
CA ASP A 269 -24.30 40.81 -18.34
C ASP A 269 -22.94 40.11 -18.26
N HIS A 270 -21.90 40.68 -18.89
CA HIS A 270 -20.54 40.14 -18.81
C HIS A 270 -20.04 40.04 -17.37
N LYS A 271 -20.13 41.14 -16.60
CA LYS A 271 -19.71 41.16 -15.19
C LYS A 271 -20.49 40.15 -14.36
N ALA A 272 -21.81 40.05 -14.55
CA ALA A 272 -22.65 39.09 -13.83
C ALA A 272 -22.26 37.63 -14.12
N ARG A 273 -21.98 37.28 -15.38
CA ARG A 273 -21.51 35.93 -15.77
C ARG A 273 -20.17 35.60 -15.12
N CYS A 274 -19.23 36.53 -15.17
CA CYS A 274 -17.90 36.36 -14.56
C CYS A 274 -18.00 36.21 -13.03
N LEU A 275 -18.82 37.03 -12.37
CA LEU A 275 -19.05 36.94 -10.91
C LEU A 275 -19.71 35.62 -10.52
N TRP A 276 -20.66 35.12 -11.31
CA TRP A 276 -21.29 33.83 -11.04
C TRP A 276 -20.28 32.67 -11.16
N PHE A 277 -19.44 32.70 -12.19
CA PHE A 277 -18.41 31.67 -12.35
C PHE A 277 -17.36 31.75 -11.23
N LEU A 278 -16.98 32.95 -10.81
CA LEU A 278 -16.08 33.19 -9.69
C LEU A 278 -16.63 32.59 -8.38
N ASP A 279 -17.90 32.87 -8.05
CA ASP A 279 -18.59 32.32 -6.87
C ASP A 279 -18.58 30.78 -6.87
N ILE A 280 -18.86 30.19 -8.04
CA ILE A 280 -18.85 28.74 -8.22
C ILE A 280 -17.45 28.14 -8.03
N LEU A 281 -16.40 28.77 -8.57
CA LEU A 281 -15.02 28.31 -8.38
C LEU A 281 -14.62 28.31 -6.90
N ILE A 282 -14.94 29.39 -6.19
CA ILE A 282 -14.64 29.51 -4.75
C ILE A 282 -15.39 28.45 -3.96
N LYS A 283 -16.71 28.30 -4.18
CA LYS A 283 -17.51 27.25 -3.52
C LYS A 283 -17.01 25.85 -3.83
N PHE A 284 -16.64 25.60 -5.09
CA PHE A 284 -16.08 24.32 -5.51
C PHE A 284 -14.78 24.01 -4.76
N SER A 285 -13.92 25.00 -4.53
CA SER A 285 -12.64 24.84 -3.81
C SER A 285 -12.78 24.31 -2.38
N PHE A 286 -13.96 24.47 -1.75
CA PHE A 286 -14.24 23.98 -0.41
C PHE A 286 -14.70 22.51 -0.36
N LEU A 287 -15.00 21.91 -1.51
CA LEU A 287 -15.43 20.51 -1.60
C LEU A 287 -14.23 19.57 -1.52
N LYS A 288 -13.98 18.96 -0.35
CA LYS A 288 -12.85 18.02 -0.19
C LYS A 288 -13.02 16.77 -1.06
N VAL A 289 -14.15 16.07 -0.92
CA VAL A 289 -14.44 14.81 -1.64
C VAL A 289 -15.76 14.94 -2.38
N ILE A 290 -15.73 14.70 -3.69
CA ILE A 290 -16.90 14.82 -4.56
C ILE A 290 -17.52 13.45 -4.76
N LYS A 291 -18.63 13.21 -4.04
CA LYS A 291 -19.40 11.95 -4.10
C LYS A 291 -20.54 11.98 -5.11
N LYS A 292 -21.00 13.18 -5.49
CA LYS A 292 -22.17 13.37 -6.37
C LYS A 292 -21.70 13.67 -7.79
N LYS A 293 -22.46 13.20 -8.78
CA LYS A 293 -22.22 13.52 -10.21
C LYS A 293 -22.35 15.02 -10.52
N HIS A 294 -23.16 15.74 -9.75
CA HIS A 294 -23.38 17.19 -9.84
C HIS A 294 -23.05 17.85 -8.49
N PRO A 295 -21.79 18.25 -8.23
CA PRO A 295 -21.37 18.81 -6.94
C PRO A 295 -21.99 20.16 -6.61
N MET A 296 -22.27 20.98 -7.63
CA MET A 296 -22.75 22.37 -7.48
C MET A 296 -24.28 22.50 -7.52
N GLY A 297 -25.02 21.38 -7.52
CA GLY A 297 -26.49 21.38 -7.60
C GLY A 297 -27.03 21.50 -9.03
N PRO A 298 -28.37 21.48 -9.18
CA PRO A 298 -29.05 21.53 -10.49
C PRO A 298 -28.96 22.90 -11.18
N GLU A 299 -28.76 23.97 -10.41
CA GLU A 299 -28.62 25.34 -10.92
C GLU A 299 -27.34 25.56 -11.75
N CYS A 300 -26.37 24.66 -11.63
CA CYS A 300 -25.11 24.74 -12.35
C CYS A 300 -25.23 24.04 -13.72
N PRO A 301 -24.98 24.74 -14.85
CA PRO A 301 -25.02 24.12 -16.16
C PRO A 301 -24.07 22.92 -16.27
N HIS A 302 -24.52 21.85 -16.92
CA HIS A 302 -23.73 20.61 -17.05
C HIS A 302 -22.36 20.85 -17.71
N ILE A 303 -22.25 21.79 -18.64
CA ILE A 303 -20.99 22.13 -19.31
C ILE A 303 -19.97 22.67 -18.29
N ILE A 304 -20.39 23.57 -17.41
CA ILE A 304 -19.56 24.14 -16.35
C ILE A 304 -19.19 23.06 -15.32
N SER A 305 -20.18 22.26 -14.88
CA SER A 305 -19.89 21.16 -13.95
C SER A 305 -18.87 20.17 -14.52
N ARG A 306 -18.94 19.86 -15.82
CA ARG A 306 -17.96 19.03 -16.52
C ARG A 306 -16.57 19.67 -16.53
N LYS A 307 -16.46 20.98 -16.82
CA LYS A 307 -15.19 21.72 -16.77
C LYS A 307 -14.56 21.64 -15.38
N LEU A 308 -15.36 21.88 -14.33
CA LEU A 308 -14.88 21.87 -12.95
C LEU A 308 -14.30 20.50 -12.57
N MET A 309 -15.05 19.43 -12.85
CA MET A 309 -14.61 18.07 -12.57
C MET A 309 -13.35 17.70 -13.36
N LYS A 310 -13.29 18.04 -14.65
CA LYS A 310 -12.16 17.67 -15.52
C LYS A 310 -10.87 18.41 -15.15
N ASN A 311 -10.95 19.71 -14.84
CA ASN A 311 -9.77 20.56 -14.75
C ASN A 311 -9.25 20.78 -13.33
N PHE A 312 -10.11 20.59 -12.31
CA PHE A 312 -9.82 20.93 -10.92
C PHE A 312 -10.07 19.79 -9.93
N THR A 313 -10.15 18.53 -10.40
CA THR A 313 -10.22 17.36 -9.51
C THR A 313 -9.17 16.32 -9.90
N SER A 314 -8.78 15.51 -8.93
CA SER A 314 -7.88 14.38 -9.12
C SER A 314 -8.55 13.11 -8.64
N LEU A 315 -8.43 12.03 -9.42
CA LEU A 315 -8.97 10.73 -9.06
C LEU A 315 -8.10 10.15 -7.93
N THR A 316 -8.75 9.70 -6.86
CA THR A 316 -8.08 9.02 -5.74
C THR A 316 -8.77 7.69 -5.47
N TYR A 317 -7.99 6.66 -5.22
CA TYR A 317 -8.51 5.35 -4.82
C TYR A 317 -8.59 5.29 -3.30
N ASN A 318 -9.81 5.24 -2.76
CA ASN A 318 -10.02 5.13 -1.32
C ASN A 318 -11.14 4.12 -1.03
N ASN A 319 -10.88 3.20 -0.09
CA ASN A 319 -11.83 2.17 0.36
C ASN A 319 -12.50 1.37 -0.78
N GLY A 320 -11.74 0.97 -1.80
CA GLY A 320 -12.26 0.15 -2.91
C GLY A 320 -13.13 0.90 -3.92
N SER A 321 -13.14 2.23 -3.87
CA SER A 321 -13.88 3.08 -4.83
C SER A 321 -12.99 4.20 -5.36
N VAL A 322 -13.12 4.49 -6.65
CA VAL A 322 -12.51 5.67 -7.25
C VAL A 322 -13.39 6.89 -6.95
N GLN A 323 -12.82 7.91 -6.31
CA GLN A 323 -13.52 9.15 -5.97
C GLN A 323 -12.74 10.36 -6.47
N ASN A 324 -13.46 11.44 -6.80
CA ASN A 324 -12.83 12.72 -7.16
C ASN A 324 -12.52 13.50 -5.88
N LEU A 325 -11.26 13.90 -5.74
CA LEU A 325 -10.75 14.70 -4.63
C LEU A 325 -10.25 16.04 -5.15
N ILE A 326 -10.48 17.11 -4.37
CA ILE A 326 -9.79 18.38 -4.56
C ILE A 326 -8.55 18.37 -3.67
N SER A 327 -7.40 18.07 -4.27
CA SER A 327 -6.11 18.12 -3.60
C SER A 327 -5.69 19.56 -3.30
N ALA A 328 -4.66 19.73 -2.46
CA ALA A 328 -4.08 21.06 -2.20
C ALA A 328 -3.57 21.74 -3.48
N SER A 329 -3.02 20.95 -4.41
CA SER A 329 -2.54 21.42 -5.71
C SER A 329 -3.70 21.87 -6.61
N MET A 330 -4.81 21.13 -6.67
CA MET A 330 -6.02 21.57 -7.37
C MET A 330 -6.63 22.83 -6.73
N LYS A 331 -6.60 22.94 -5.41
CA LYS A 331 -7.04 24.17 -4.72
C LYS A 331 -6.19 25.37 -5.13
N ALA A 332 -4.86 25.22 -5.22
CA ALA A 332 -3.97 26.27 -5.71
C ALA A 332 -4.30 26.68 -7.15
N LYS A 333 -4.60 25.71 -8.03
CA LYS A 333 -5.05 25.95 -9.39
C LYS A 333 -6.35 26.76 -9.44
N ILE A 334 -7.35 26.37 -8.65
CA ILE A 334 -8.62 27.10 -8.57
C ILE A 334 -8.35 28.54 -8.13
N THR A 335 -7.49 28.75 -7.12
CA THR A 335 -7.13 30.09 -6.66
C THR A 335 -6.52 30.95 -7.77
N ALA A 336 -5.58 30.40 -8.56
CA ALA A 336 -4.99 31.14 -9.68
C ALA A 336 -6.04 31.55 -10.72
N TYR A 337 -6.96 30.64 -11.08
CA TYR A 337 -8.06 30.94 -12.00
C TYR A 337 -9.02 31.99 -11.43
N VAL A 338 -9.32 31.93 -10.14
CA VAL A 338 -10.18 32.91 -9.45
C VAL A 338 -9.55 34.30 -9.49
N ILE A 339 -8.24 34.42 -9.24
CA ILE A 339 -7.55 35.71 -9.30
C ILE A 339 -7.48 36.24 -10.74
N ALA A 340 -7.13 35.39 -11.71
CA ALA A 340 -7.10 35.78 -13.11
C ALA A 340 -8.47 36.31 -13.59
N LEU A 341 -9.55 35.63 -13.18
CA LEU A 341 -10.91 36.08 -13.47
C LEU A 341 -11.26 37.40 -12.75
N ALA A 342 -10.86 37.56 -11.48
CA ALA A 342 -11.09 38.80 -10.74
C ALA A 342 -10.36 40.00 -11.38
N LEU A 343 -9.17 39.80 -11.94
CA LEU A 343 -8.44 40.80 -12.72
C LEU A 343 -9.24 41.19 -13.98
N HIS A 344 -9.80 40.23 -14.71
CA HIS A 344 -10.67 40.53 -15.86
C HIS A 344 -11.95 41.30 -15.46
N ILE A 345 -12.51 41.04 -14.28
CA ILE A 345 -13.74 41.72 -13.81
C ILE A 345 -13.50 43.20 -13.48
N ASN A 346 -12.33 43.52 -12.92
CA ASN A 346 -12.01 44.88 -12.45
C ASN A 346 -10.92 45.57 -13.28
N ASN A 347 -10.89 45.33 -14.59
CA ASN A 347 -9.97 45.97 -15.54
C ASN A 347 -8.49 45.92 -15.08
N PHE A 348 -8.06 44.75 -14.59
CA PHE A 348 -6.71 44.46 -14.08
C PHE A 348 -6.30 45.22 -12.83
N GLN A 349 -7.27 45.71 -12.04
CA GLN A 349 -7.06 46.33 -10.73
C GLN A 349 -8.00 45.69 -9.69
N THR A 350 -7.48 44.82 -8.83
CA THR A 350 -8.30 44.11 -7.83
C THR A 350 -7.67 44.14 -6.46
N ASP A 351 -8.45 44.46 -5.43
CA ASP A 351 -8.04 44.25 -4.04
C ASP A 351 -8.15 42.77 -3.68
N LEU A 352 -7.00 42.16 -3.43
CA LEU A 352 -6.89 40.74 -3.14
C LEU A 352 -7.21 40.40 -1.68
N THR A 353 -7.35 41.39 -0.78
CA THR A 353 -7.58 41.14 0.66
C THR A 353 -8.93 40.47 0.94
N VAL A 354 -9.99 40.95 0.28
CA VAL A 354 -11.34 40.37 0.38
C VAL A 354 -11.35 38.95 -0.17
N LEU A 355 -10.70 38.75 -1.32
CA LEU A 355 -10.60 37.45 -1.99
C LEU A 355 -9.77 36.44 -1.19
N GLN A 356 -8.72 36.89 -0.51
CA GLN A 356 -7.88 36.08 0.37
C GLN A 356 -8.69 35.52 1.55
N ASN A 357 -9.55 36.36 2.14
CA ASN A 357 -10.47 35.96 3.21
C ASN A 357 -11.50 34.94 2.70
N ASP A 358 -12.09 35.19 1.53
CA ASP A 358 -13.07 34.28 0.92
C ASP A 358 -12.47 32.90 0.61
N MET A 359 -11.21 32.82 0.18
CA MET A 359 -10.52 31.56 -0.14
C MET A 359 -9.87 30.88 1.08
N LYS A 360 -9.91 31.53 2.25
CA LYS A 360 -9.27 31.12 3.50
C LYS A 360 -7.78 30.79 3.31
N LEU A 361 -7.06 31.69 2.66
CA LEU A 361 -5.64 31.50 2.35
C LEU A 361 -4.78 32.04 3.49
N GLN A 362 -3.80 31.24 3.93
CA GLN A 362 -2.79 31.72 4.87
C GLN A 362 -1.85 32.71 4.18
N GLU A 363 -1.46 33.77 4.88
CA GLU A 363 -0.58 34.84 4.39
C GLU A 363 0.77 34.33 3.86
N SER A 364 1.20 33.14 4.29
CA SER A 364 2.44 32.49 3.87
C SER A 364 2.35 31.76 2.52
N SER A 365 1.17 31.70 1.89
CA SER A 365 1.02 31.05 0.58
C SER A 365 1.81 31.83 -0.48
N LYS A 366 2.82 31.18 -1.08
CA LYS A 366 3.75 31.78 -2.04
C LYS A 366 3.07 32.47 -3.24
N LEU A 367 1.82 32.11 -3.52
CA LEU A 367 0.98 32.67 -4.59
C LEU A 367 0.62 34.16 -4.40
N PHE A 368 0.65 34.68 -3.16
CA PHE A 368 0.32 36.08 -2.84
C PHE A 368 1.55 36.91 -2.42
N ARG A 369 2.78 36.44 -2.68
CA ARG A 369 3.97 37.22 -2.32
C ARG A 369 3.99 38.53 -3.10
N LYS A 370 3.93 39.65 -2.36
CA LYS A 370 4.06 41.01 -2.89
C LYS A 370 5.39 41.17 -3.64
N LYS A 371 5.38 40.99 -4.95
CA LYS A 371 6.42 41.50 -5.85
C LYS A 371 5.83 42.63 -6.69
N PRO A 372 6.48 43.82 -6.72
CA PRO A 372 6.10 44.89 -7.62
C PRO A 372 6.49 44.50 -9.05
N CYS A 373 5.52 44.31 -9.93
CA CYS A 373 5.77 44.09 -11.35
C CYS A 373 5.54 45.41 -12.09
N CYS A 374 6.61 46.17 -12.27
CA CYS A 374 6.63 47.36 -13.10
C CYS A 374 6.78 46.95 -14.57
N PHE A 375 5.73 47.10 -15.37
CA PHE A 375 5.85 47.15 -16.83
C PHE A 375 5.55 48.57 -17.28
N GLY A 376 6.55 49.27 -17.83
CA GLY A 376 6.35 50.45 -18.67
C GLY A 376 5.80 51.73 -18.02
N GLY A 377 6.20 52.07 -16.79
CA GLY A 377 6.04 53.45 -16.27
C GLY A 377 4.63 53.85 -15.82
N LEU A 378 3.64 52.96 -15.85
CA LEU A 378 2.42 53.08 -15.04
C LEU A 378 2.48 52.10 -13.88
N THR A 379 2.28 52.60 -12.67
CA THR A 379 2.27 51.82 -11.43
C THR A 379 1.15 50.77 -11.49
N CYS A 380 1.49 49.54 -11.82
CA CYS A 380 0.61 48.38 -11.71
C CYS A 380 1.06 47.55 -10.51
N THR A 381 0.23 47.52 -9.49
CA THR A 381 0.45 46.74 -8.28
C THR A 381 0.09 45.27 -8.58
N PHE A 382 1.05 44.38 -8.36
CA PHE A 382 0.97 42.90 -8.38
C PHE A 382 0.80 42.23 -9.75
N CYS A 383 1.89 41.63 -10.27
CA CYS A 383 1.80 40.44 -11.11
C CYS A 383 2.40 39.24 -10.37
N PHE A 384 1.93 38.05 -10.74
CA PHE A 384 2.31 36.75 -10.16
C PHE A 384 3.81 36.44 -10.23
#